data_AF-A0A739A8B8-F1
#
_entry.id   AF-A0A739A8B8-F1
#
_cell.length_a   1.000
_cell.length_b   1.000
_cell.length_c   1.000
_cell.angle_alpha   90.00
_cell.angle_beta   90.00
_cell.angle_gamma   90.00
#
_symmetry.space_group_name_H-M   'P 1'
#
loop_
_entity.id
_entity.type
_entity.pdbx_description
1 polymer ?
#
loop_
_entity_poly.entity_id
_entity_poly.type
_entity_poly.pdbx_seq_one_letter_code
_entity_poly.pdbx_strand_id
1 'polypeptide(L)' 'DLIVKGMEGAIAAKTVTYDFERLMEGAKLLKCSEFSDAIIANM' A
#
# COMPACT_ATOMS: atom_id res chain seq x y z
N ASP A 1 8.41 4.47 13.76
CA ASP A 1 8.66 5.34 12.61
C ASP A 1 8.70 4.61 11.28
N LEU A 2 9.56 3.61 11.08
CA LEU A 2 9.67 2.88 9.80
C LEU A 2 8.34 2.27 9.32
N ILE A 3 7.50 1.75 10.22
CA ILE A 3 6.16 1.23 9.84
C ILE A 3 5.28 2.32 9.26
N VAL A 4 5.27 3.51 9.85
CA VAL A 4 4.46 4.64 9.38
C VAL A 4 4.96 5.08 8.00
N LYS A 5 6.27 5.23 7.85
CA LYS A 5 6.91 5.56 6.56
C LYS A 5 6.58 4.53 5.48
N GLY A 6 6.71 3.23 5.79
CA GLY A 6 6.38 2.16 4.84
C GLY A 6 4.91 2.16 4.43
N MET A 7 4.01 2.39 5.37
CA MET A 7 2.58 2.49 5.08
C MET A 7 2.25 3.72 4.23
N GLU A 8 2.79 4.89 4.57
CA GLU A 8 2.64 6.12 3.78
C GLU A 8 3.18 5.94 2.35
N GLY A 9 4.35 5.32 2.19
CA GLY A 9 4.95 5.04 0.89
C GLY A 9 4.11 4.08 0.04
N ALA A 10 3.60 2.98 0.63
CA ALA A 10 2.75 2.03 -0.08
C ALA A 10 1.42 2.67 -0.55
N ILE A 11 0.82 3.53 0.29
CA ILE A 11 -0.41 4.27 -0.07
C ILE A 11 -0.13 5.33 -1.14
N ALA A 12 0.97 6.08 -1.03
CA ALA A 12 1.37 7.09 -2.01
C ALA A 12 1.70 6.48 -3.39
N ALA A 13 2.28 5.29 -3.40
CA ALA A 13 2.51 4.49 -4.62
C ALA A 13 1.21 3.90 -5.21
N LYS A 14 0.07 4.11 -4.56
CA LYS A 14 -1.25 3.56 -4.93
C LYS A 14 -1.26 2.03 -5.05
N THR A 15 -0.38 1.33 -4.33
CA THR A 15 -0.34 -0.14 -4.27
C THR A 15 -0.98 -0.59 -2.98
N VAL A 16 -2.28 -0.89 -3.02
CA VAL A 16 -3.12 -0.98 -1.81
C VAL A 16 -4.11 -2.13 -1.89
N THR A 17 -4.69 -2.50 -0.77
CA THR A 17 -5.77 -3.49 -0.71
C THR A 17 -7.12 -2.91 -1.19
N TYR A 18 -8.09 -3.80 -1.37
CA TYR A 18 -9.43 -3.48 -1.90
C TYR A 18 -10.14 -2.30 -1.22
N ASP A 19 -9.94 -2.14 0.10
CA ASP A 19 -10.60 -1.07 0.85
C ASP A 19 -10.20 0.33 0.39
N PHE A 20 -8.94 0.51 -0.03
CA PHE A 20 -8.42 1.76 -0.56
C PHE A 20 -8.58 1.85 -2.08
N GLU A 21 -8.35 0.75 -2.79
CA GLU A 21 -8.40 0.74 -4.26
C GLU A 21 -9.76 1.21 -4.79
N ARG A 22 -10.87 0.77 -4.18
CA ARG A 22 -12.21 1.22 -4.57
C ARG A 22 -12.48 2.72 -4.37
N LEU A 23 -11.62 3.41 -3.62
CA LEU A 23 -11.68 4.85 -3.34
C LEU A 23 -10.60 5.64 -4.09
N MET A 24 -9.71 4.97 -4.84
CA MET A 24 -8.53 5.56 -5.46
C MET A 24 -8.46 5.22 -6.95
N GLU A 25 -8.58 6.23 -7.80
CA GLU A 25 -8.45 6.03 -9.24
C GLU A 25 -7.01 5.63 -9.63
N GLY A 26 -6.92 4.55 -10.41
CA GLY A 26 -5.67 4.01 -10.93
C GLY A 26 -4.80 3.31 -9.87
N ALA A 27 -5.38 2.89 -8.74
CA ALA A 27 -4.67 2.10 -7.75
C ALA A 27 -4.48 0.65 -8.19
N LYS A 28 -3.34 0.08 -7.83
CA LYS A 28 -3.03 -1.33 -8.04
C LYS A 28 -3.56 -2.13 -6.85
N LEU A 29 -4.56 -2.96 -7.10
CA LEU A 29 -5.12 -3.89 -6.12
C LEU A 29 -4.11 -4.97 -5.73
N LEU A 30 -3.88 -5.13 -4.42
CA LEU A 30 -3.03 -6.17 -3.83
C LEU A 30 -3.79 -7.04 -2.83
N LYS A 31 -3.29 -8.26 -2.61
CA LYS A 31 -3.68 -9.10 -1.47
C LYS A 31 -3.03 -8.60 -0.18
N CYS A 32 -3.54 -9.04 0.97
CA CYS A 32 -3.06 -8.62 2.29
C CYS A 32 -1.55 -8.90 2.49
N SER A 33 -1.07 -10.07 2.07
CA SER A 33 0.35 -10.42 2.13
C SER A 33 1.21 -9.55 1.21
N GLU A 34 0.77 -9.32 -0.02
CA GLU A 34 1.47 -8.49 -1.00
C GLU A 34 1.52 -7.01 -0.57
N PHE A 35 0.49 -6.53 0.13
CA PHE A 35 0.51 -5.18 0.72
C PHE A 35 1.53 -5.07 1.85
N SER A 36 1.73 -6.14 2.63
CA SER A 36 2.79 -6.19 3.65
C SER A 36 4.18 -6.11 3.00
N ASP A 37 4.38 -6.81 1.89
CA ASP A 37 5.63 -6.71 1.11
C ASP A 37 5.83 -5.29 0.56
N ALA A 38 4.76 -4.64 0.09
CA ALA A 38 4.82 -3.24 -0.37
C ALA A 38 5.16 -2.26 0.76
N ILE A 39 4.65 -2.49 1.98
CA ILE A 39 5.02 -1.70 3.16
C ILE A 39 6.51 -1.88 3.46
N ILE A 40 7.00 -3.13 3.50
CA ILE A 40 8.42 -3.43 3.78
C ILE A 40 9.34 -2.81 2.73
N ALA A 41 8.95 -2.83 1.46
CA ALA A 41 9.72 -2.20 0.39
C ALA A 41 9.83 -0.67 0.50
N ASN A 42 8.91 -0.02 1.23
CA ASN A 42 8.86 1.43 1.44
C ASN A 42 9.32 1.88 2.84
N MET A 43 9.69 0.94 3.73
CA MET A 43 10.25 1.25 5.05
C MET A 43 11.54 2.05 4.95
#